data_AF-A0A916A4T3-F1
#
_entry.id   AF-A0A916A4T3-F1
#
_cell.length_a   1.000
_cell.length_b   1.000
_cell.length_c   1.000
_cell.angle_alpha   90.00
_cell.angle_beta   90.00
_cell.angle_gamma   90.00
#
_symmetry.space_group_name_H-M   'P 1'
#
loop_
_entity.id
_entity.type
_entity.pdbx_description
1 polymer ?
#
loop_
_entity_poly.entity_id
_entity_poly.type
_entity_poly.pdbx_seq_one_letter_code
_entity_poly.pdbx_strand_id
1 'polypeptide(L)' 'MACMACAFAPRGDSQLDLHHLDPISEGQRRTRLEDLAVLCANCHRFAHSVEPPMGVEGLRLAVGGVD' A
#
# COMPACT_ATOMS: atom_id res chain seq x y z
N MET A 1 -0.77 11.92 -7.50
CA MET A 1 -0.95 10.65 -6.78
C MET A 1 0.34 10.37 -6.01
N ALA A 2 0.30 9.97 -4.75
CA ALA A 2 1.49 9.76 -3.91
C ALA A 2 1.33 8.48 -3.07
N CYS A 3 2.45 7.91 -2.61
CA CYS A 3 2.42 6.79 -1.68
C CYS A 3 1.73 7.20 -0.38
N MET A 4 0.70 6.45 0.01
CA MET A 4 -0.06 6.71 1.23
C MET A 4 0.73 6.44 2.52
N ALA A 5 1.83 5.67 2.43
CA ALA A 5 2.68 5.32 3.58
C ALA A 5 3.85 6.29 3.81
N CYS A 6 4.50 6.79 2.76
CA CYS A 6 5.73 7.59 2.89
C CYS A 6 5.70 8.92 2.12
N ALA A 7 4.54 9.32 1.60
CA ALA A 7 4.36 10.53 0.78
C ALA A 7 5.23 10.61 -0.48
N PHE A 8 5.86 9.49 -0.91
CA PHE A 8 6.64 9.45 -2.14
C PHE A 8 5.81 9.92 -3.33
N ALA A 9 6.28 10.99 -3.98
CA ALA A 9 5.71 11.51 -5.21
C ALA A 9 6.38 10.83 -6.43
N PRO A 10 5.62 10.14 -7.29
CA PRO A 10 6.16 9.49 -8.47
C PRO A 10 6.55 10.51 -9.55
N ARG A 11 7.51 10.13 -10.40
CA ARG A 11 7.81 10.81 -11.68
C ARG A 11 6.93 10.28 -12.83
N GLY A 12 6.33 9.11 -12.66
CA GLY A 12 5.35 8.52 -13.57
C GLY A 12 4.55 7.41 -12.88
N ASP A 13 3.37 7.11 -13.43
CA ASP A 13 2.37 6.26 -12.77
C ASP A 13 2.86 4.82 -12.50
N SER A 14 3.85 4.33 -13.26
CA SER A 14 4.47 3.02 -13.06
C SER A 14 5.27 2.88 -11.75
N GLN A 15 5.40 3.94 -10.96
CA GLN A 15 6.10 3.93 -9.67
C GLN A 15 5.16 3.75 -8.47
N LEU A 16 3.85 3.63 -8.70
CA LEU A 16 2.83 3.38 -7.70
C LEU A 16 2.03 2.13 -8.05
N ASP A 17 1.72 1.34 -7.03
CA ASP A 17 0.89 0.14 -7.10
C ASP A 17 -0.40 0.34 -6.30
N LEU A 18 -1.48 -0.30 -6.74
CA LEU A 18 -2.70 -0.48 -5.94
C LEU A 18 -2.54 -1.73 -5.08
N HIS A 19 -2.65 -1.56 -3.77
CA HIS A 19 -2.57 -2.61 -2.77
C HIS A 19 -3.94 -2.83 -2.15
N HIS A 20 -4.41 -4.07 -2.03
CA HIS A 20 -5.68 -4.36 -1.38
C HIS A 20 -5.52 -4.26 0.15
N LEU A 21 -6.44 -3.59 0.83
CA LEU A 21 -6.43 -3.46 2.30
C LEU A 21 -6.67 -4.81 2.99
N ASP A 22 -7.63 -5.56 2.46
CA ASP A 22 -7.84 -6.96 2.84
C ASP A 22 -7.13 -7.88 1.81
N PRO A 23 -6.51 -9.00 2.22
CA PRO A 23 -5.86 -9.92 1.28
C PRO A 23 -6.83 -10.47 0.22
N ILE A 24 -6.37 -10.58 -1.04
CA ILE A 24 -7.16 -11.18 -2.12
C ILE A 24 -7.40 -12.68 -1.87
N SER A 25 -6.49 -13.33 -1.14
CA SER A 25 -6.55 -14.76 -0.81
C SER A 25 -7.77 -15.13 0.06
N GLU A 26 -8.40 -14.17 0.74
CA GLU A 26 -9.57 -14.41 1.60
C GLU A 26 -10.85 -14.73 0.81
N GLY A 27 -10.86 -14.50 -0.50
CA GLY A 27 -11.94 -14.92 -1.39
C GLY A 27 -12.39 -13.85 -2.38
N GLN A 28 -13.42 -14.19 -3.15
CA GLN A 28 -13.96 -13.30 -4.18
C GLN A 28 -14.86 -12.23 -3.57
N ARG A 29 -14.62 -10.98 -3.96
CA ARG A 29 -15.44 -9.82 -3.60
C ARG A 29 -15.37 -8.76 -4.70
N ARG A 30 -16.33 -7.84 -4.69
CA ARG A 30 -16.30 -6.68 -5.59
C ARG A 30 -15.34 -5.63 -5.02
N THR A 31 -14.24 -5.38 -5.72
CA THR A 31 -13.30 -4.31 -5.36
C THR A 31 -13.92 -2.92 -5.60
N ARG A 32 -13.79 -2.04 -4.62
CA ARG A 32 -14.09 -0.61 -4.65
C ARG A 32 -12.81 0.17 -4.38
N LEU A 33 -12.82 1.47 -4.72
CA LEU A 33 -11.65 2.32 -4.48
C LEU A 33 -11.27 2.43 -2.99
N GLU A 34 -12.24 2.35 -2.09
CA GLU A 34 -12.00 2.36 -0.63
C GLU A 34 -11.34 1.08 -0.10
N ASP A 35 -11.31 0.01 -0.89
CA ASP A 35 -10.66 -1.26 -0.52
C ASP A 35 -9.18 -1.28 -0.90
N LEU A 36 -8.66 -0.18 -1.45
CA LEU A 36 -7.33 -0.06 -2.04
C LEU A 36 -6.52 1.04 -1.37
N ALA A 37 -5.22 0.78 -1.23
CA ALA A 37 -4.20 1.76 -0.89
C ALA A 37 -3.26 1.98 -2.07
N VAL A 38 -2.78 3.21 -2.25
CA VAL A 38 -1.75 3.55 -3.23
C VAL A 38 -0.40 3.52 -2.54
N LEU A 39 0.49 2.62 -2.94
CA LEU A 39 1.82 2.46 -2.35
C LEU A 39 2.91 2.60 -3.42
N CYS A 40 4.08 3.13 -3.07
CA CYS A 40 5.24 3.02 -3.95
C CYS A 40 5.78 1.58 -3.92
N ALA A 41 6.56 1.20 -4.94
CA ALA A 41 7.12 -0.15 -5.06
C ALA A 41 7.86 -0.63 -3.80
N ASN A 42 8.53 0.27 -3.07
CA ASN A 42 9.25 -0.09 -1.84
C ASN A 42 8.29 -0.35 -0.67
N CYS A 43 7.33 0.53 -0.42
CA CYS A 43 6.33 0.33 0.65
C CYS A 43 5.42 -0.86 0.35
N HIS A 44 5.07 -1.09 -0.92
CA HIS A 44 4.27 -2.24 -1.33
C HIS A 44 5.01 -3.56 -1.05
N ARG A 45 6.30 -3.65 -1.42
CA ARG A 45 7.13 -4.82 -1.09
C ARG A 45 7.31 -5.00 0.42
N PHE A 46 7.44 -3.90 1.17
CA PHE A 46 7.55 -3.98 2.62
C PHE A 46 6.25 -4.46 3.27
N ALA A 47 5.09 -4.05 2.75
CA ALA A 47 3.79 -4.57 3.18
C ALA A 47 3.78 -6.11 3.15
N HIS A 48 4.26 -6.67 2.04
CA HIS A 48 4.32 -8.10 1.79
C HIS A 48 5.54 -8.82 2.42
N SER A 49 6.36 -8.15 3.23
CA SER A 49 7.50 -8.82 3.90
C SER A 49 7.09 -9.61 5.16
N VAL A 50 5.81 -9.57 5.54
CA VAL A 50 5.22 -10.23 6.70
C VAL A 50 3.87 -10.86 6.31
N GLU A 51 3.40 -11.82 7.12
CA GLU A 51 2.10 -12.49 6.92
C GLU A 51 1.27 -12.39 8.21
N PRO A 52 0.07 -11.77 8.19
CA PRO A 52 -0.54 -11.10 7.03
C PRO A 52 0.22 -9.82 6.61
N PRO A 53 0.04 -9.34 5.36
CA PRO A 53 0.67 -8.10 4.90
C PRO A 53 0.43 -6.92 5.85
N MET A 54 1.46 -6.12 6.07
CA MET A 54 1.39 -4.95 6.94
C MET A 54 0.43 -3.89 6.38
N GLY A 55 -0.53 -3.46 7.19
CA GLY A 55 -1.44 -2.38 6.83
C GLY A 55 -0.75 -1.02 6.67
N VAL A 56 -1.44 -0.07 6.03
CA VAL A 56 -0.89 1.26 5.70
C VAL A 56 -0.42 2.04 6.93
N GLU A 57 -1.15 1.96 8.05
CA GLU A 57 -0.75 2.65 9.29
C GLU A 57 0.54 2.06 9.88
N GLY A 58 0.66 0.73 9.90
CA GLY A 58 1.90 0.06 10.30
C GLY A 58 3.07 0.47 9.40
N LEU A 59 2.84 0.57 8.09
CA LEU A 59 3.86 1.04 7.15
C LEU A 59 4.27 2.49 7.43
N ARG A 60 3.33 3.41 7.69
CA ARG A 60 3.63 4.81 8.03
C ARG A 60 4.58 4.90 9.21
N LEU A 61 4.29 4.15 10.28
CA LEU A 61 5.13 4.08 11.47
C LEU A 61 6.51 3.49 11.15
N ALA A 62 6.57 2.42 10.36
CA ALA A 62 7.81 1.71 10.06
C ALA A 62 8.75 2.48 9.11
N VAL A 63 8.20 3.29 8.19
CA VAL A 63 8.99 4.05 7.20
C VAL A 63 9.24 5.51 7.60
N GLY A 64 8.76 5.93 8.77
CA GLY A 64 8.85 7.32 9.23
C GLY A 64 8.09 8.29 8.33
N GLY A 65 6.95 7.85 7.78
CA GLY A 65 6.10 8.67 6.93
C GLY A 65 5.64 9.95 7.65
N VAL A 66 5.56 11.05 6.90
CA VAL A 66 5.09 12.35 7.38
C VAL A 66 3.58 12.47 7.23
N ASP A 67 2.94 13.14 8.20
CA ASP A 67 1.51 13.48 8.23
C ASP A 67 1.07 14.35 7.05
#